data_AF-A0A7Y8H6V3-F1
#
_entry.id   AF-A0A7Y8H6V3-F1
#
_cell.length_a   1.000
_cell.length_b   1.000
_cell.length_c   1.000
_cell.angle_alpha   90.00
_cell.angle_beta   90.00
_cell.angle_gamma   90.00
#
_symmetry.space_group_name_H-M   'P 1'
#
loop_
_entity.id
_entity.type
_entity.pdbx_description
1 polymer ?
#
loop_
_entity_poly.entity_id
_entity_poly.type
_entity_poly.pdbx_seq_one_letter_code
_entity_poly.pdbx_strand_id
1 'polypeptide(L)'
;SGAMGLNRIIDRKIDRENPRTKNREIPMGLIKLPEAVLFTIVSFGLFILAAYMLNPLCLKLSPMAIIVLFVYSYTKRFTWATHFVLGLSLSAAPIGAWIAIKGSFDPEIIPMGIAVIFWLAGFDTLYALQDIEFDKSYGIYSIPQKFGIKNALILARLFHLVTFILLITNGILFKLGIFYWIGMIIVAGLFIYEHSLVKEHDLSRLDIAFFNMNGYISITVFIFTLMDYLHMFIKNLLIQEIYYLI
;
A
#
# COMPACT_ATOMS: atom_id res chain seq x y z
N SER A 1 11.45 5.90 -0.81
CA SER A 1 11.95 7.13 -1.45
C SER A 1 12.25 6.96 -2.94
N GLY A 2 13.05 5.97 -3.36
CA GLY A 2 13.42 5.76 -4.77
C GLY A 2 12.22 5.69 -5.73
N ALA A 3 11.25 4.81 -5.46
CA ALA A 3 10.02 4.70 -6.25
C ALA A 3 9.25 6.03 -6.41
N MET A 4 9.02 6.76 -5.31
CA MET A 4 8.33 8.06 -5.37
C MET A 4 9.10 9.11 -6.16
N GLY A 5 10.43 9.18 -5.97
CA GLY A 5 11.29 10.09 -6.72
C GLY A 5 11.25 9.78 -8.21
N LEU A 6 11.38 8.50 -8.55
CA LEU A 6 11.28 8.00 -9.91
C LEU A 6 9.92 8.33 -10.55
N ASN A 7 8.82 8.09 -9.83
CA ASN A 7 7.48 8.41 -10.31
C ASN A 7 7.34 9.90 -10.65
N ARG A 8 7.75 10.79 -9.73
CA ARG A 8 7.72 12.24 -9.96
C ARG A 8 8.59 12.65 -11.15
N ILE A 9 9.74 12.01 -11.36
CA ILE A 9 10.63 12.26 -12.51
C ILE A 9 9.97 11.84 -13.82
N ILE A 10 9.41 10.63 -13.87
CA ILE A 10 8.77 10.05 -15.06
C ILE A 10 7.52 10.84 -15.44
N ASP A 11 6.72 11.21 -14.45
CA ASP A 11 5.42 11.85 -14.67
C ASP A 11 5.51 13.38 -14.77
N ARG A 12 6.67 14.01 -14.53
CA ARG A 12 6.85 15.47 -14.50
C ARG A 12 6.15 16.26 -15.61
N LYS A 13 6.14 15.73 -16.85
CA LYS A 13 5.50 16.38 -18.00
C LYS A 13 3.98 16.29 -17.93
N ILE A 14 3.45 15.14 -17.54
CA ILE A 14 2.01 14.92 -17.32
C ILE A 14 1.56 15.74 -16.11
N ASP A 15 2.35 15.72 -15.03
CA ASP A 15 2.05 16.42 -13.80
C ASP A 15 1.96 17.93 -13.99
N ARG A 16 2.76 18.52 -14.89
CA ARG A 16 2.73 19.96 -15.23
C ARG A 16 1.41 20.39 -15.86
N GLU A 17 0.75 19.48 -16.57
CA GLU A 17 -0.45 19.76 -17.35
C GLU A 17 -1.72 19.44 -16.54
N ASN A 18 -1.61 18.63 -15.48
CA ASN A 18 -2.72 18.32 -14.58
C ASN A 18 -2.96 19.46 -13.56
N PRO A 19 -4.18 20.04 -13.49
CA PRO A 19 -4.52 21.12 -12.56
C PRO A 19 -4.21 20.84 -11.09
N ARG A 20 -4.32 19.57 -10.67
CA ARG A 20 -4.07 19.11 -9.30
C ARG A 20 -2.58 19.01 -8.97
N THR A 21 -1.75 18.64 -9.94
CA THR A 21 -0.33 18.32 -9.71
C THR A 21 0.64 19.32 -10.33
N LYS A 22 0.16 20.31 -11.09
CA LYS A 22 0.99 21.36 -11.69
C LYS A 22 1.81 22.16 -10.68
N ASN A 23 1.34 22.19 -9.43
CA ASN A 23 2.00 22.85 -8.30
C ASN A 23 2.97 21.93 -7.52
N ARG A 24 3.31 20.74 -8.05
CA ARG A 24 4.36 19.90 -7.46
C ARG A 24 5.74 20.52 -7.68
N GLU A 25 6.70 20.09 -6.88
CA GLU A 25 8.04 20.71 -6.76
C GLU A 25 8.84 20.60 -8.06
N ILE A 26 8.76 19.46 -8.78
CA ILE A 26 9.45 19.27 -10.06
C ILE A 26 8.78 20.07 -11.20
N PRO A 27 7.44 20.00 -11.42
CA PRO A 27 6.76 20.86 -12.39
C PRO A 27 6.97 22.37 -12.19
N MET A 28 7.00 22.84 -10.94
CA MET A 28 7.27 24.26 -10.62
C MET A 28 8.76 24.63 -10.73
N GLY A 29 9.66 23.68 -10.91
CA GLY A 29 11.10 23.92 -10.95
C GLY A 29 11.73 24.25 -9.59
N LEU A 30 11.04 24.00 -8.48
CA LEU A 30 11.60 24.14 -7.12
C LEU A 30 12.69 23.11 -6.83
N ILE A 31 12.61 21.94 -7.47
CA ILE A 31 13.66 20.90 -7.44
C ILE A 31 14.13 20.68 -8.88
N LYS A 32 15.45 20.75 -9.11
CA LYS A 32 16.00 20.51 -10.46
C LYS A 32 15.95 19.03 -10.78
N LEU A 33 15.73 18.71 -12.06
CA LEU A 33 15.67 17.32 -12.53
C LEU A 33 16.91 16.49 -12.15
N PRO A 34 18.17 16.99 -12.28
CA PRO A 34 19.35 16.23 -11.87
C PRO A 34 19.39 15.94 -10.36
N GLU A 35 18.88 16.83 -9.52
CA GLU A 35 18.81 16.65 -8.06
C GLU A 35 17.84 15.52 -7.71
N ALA A 36 16.66 15.52 -8.34
CA ALA A 36 15.67 14.44 -8.16
C ALA A 36 16.23 13.09 -8.64
N VAL A 37 16.94 13.07 -9.78
CA VAL A 37 17.58 11.85 -10.32
C VAL A 37 18.65 11.33 -9.37
N LEU A 38 19.53 12.20 -8.87
CA LEU A 38 20.56 11.83 -7.91
C LEU A 38 19.95 11.25 -6.63
N PHE A 39 18.94 11.93 -6.06
CA PHE A 39 18.23 11.44 -4.88
C PHE A 39 17.60 10.06 -5.10
N THR A 40 17.02 9.83 -6.28
CA THR A 40 16.43 8.55 -6.67
C THR A 40 17.47 7.45 -6.75
N ILE A 41 18.62 7.71 -7.38
CA ILE A 41 19.75 6.77 -7.50
C ILE A 41 20.30 6.42 -6.11
N VAL A 42 20.57 7.44 -5.28
CA VAL A 42 21.06 7.25 -3.90
C VAL A 42 20.06 6.43 -3.08
N SER A 43 18.76 6.71 -3.20
CA SER A 43 17.72 5.96 -2.50
C SER A 43 17.70 4.47 -2.88
N PHE A 44 17.87 4.13 -4.15
CA PHE A 44 17.96 2.73 -4.58
C PHE A 44 19.29 2.09 -4.18
N GLY A 45 20.40 2.83 -4.20
CA GLY A 45 21.69 2.35 -3.67
C GLY A 45 21.60 1.99 -2.19
N LEU A 46 20.99 2.86 -1.38
CA LEU A 46 20.75 2.59 0.05
C LEU A 46 19.81 1.39 0.26
N PHE A 47 18.81 1.21 -0.59
CA PHE A 47 17.94 0.03 -0.55
C PHE A 47 18.72 -1.27 -0.80
N ILE A 48 19.60 -1.30 -1.81
CA ILE A 48 20.43 -2.48 -2.10
C ILE A 48 21.41 -2.74 -0.94
N LEU A 49 22.03 -1.69 -0.40
CA LEU A 49 22.91 -1.81 0.76
C LEU A 49 22.17 -2.38 1.98
N ALA A 50 20.97 -1.89 2.26
CA ALA A 50 20.15 -2.43 3.34
C ALA A 50 19.79 -3.91 3.09
N ALA A 51 19.40 -4.27 1.86
CA ALA A 51 19.10 -5.65 1.50
C ALA A 51 20.31 -6.58 1.67
N TYR A 52 21.52 -6.11 1.30
CA TYR A 52 22.79 -6.79 1.53
C TYR A 52 23.05 -7.04 3.02
N MET A 53 22.78 -6.04 3.87
CA MET A 53 23.01 -6.12 5.32
C MET A 53 22.00 -7.00 6.06
N LEU A 54 20.85 -7.32 5.46
CA LEU A 54 19.81 -8.15 6.10
C LEU A 54 20.10 -9.64 5.94
N ASN A 55 20.09 -10.17 4.71
CA ASN A 55 20.43 -11.55 4.42
C ASN A 55 20.62 -11.79 2.89
N PRO A 56 21.22 -12.93 2.49
CA PRO A 56 21.47 -13.22 1.07
C PRO A 56 20.21 -13.28 0.19
N LEU A 57 19.07 -13.71 0.74
CA LEU A 57 17.82 -13.79 -0.01
C LEU A 57 17.26 -12.38 -0.29
N CYS A 58 17.31 -11.46 0.68
CA CYS A 58 16.97 -10.06 0.47
C CYS A 58 17.81 -9.43 -0.65
N LEU A 59 19.14 -9.61 -0.62
CA LEU A 59 20.01 -9.12 -1.68
C LEU A 59 19.67 -9.71 -3.05
N LYS A 60 19.44 -11.03 -3.11
CA LYS A 60 19.10 -11.71 -4.36
C LYS A 60 17.79 -11.19 -4.96
N LEU A 61 16.82 -10.83 -4.12
CA LEU A 61 15.51 -10.34 -4.54
C LEU A 61 15.46 -8.81 -4.75
N SER A 62 16.44 -8.05 -4.22
CA SER A 62 16.41 -6.59 -4.32
C SER A 62 16.37 -6.06 -5.76
N PRO A 63 17.06 -6.64 -6.77
CA PRO A 63 16.91 -6.20 -8.15
C PRO A 63 15.49 -6.40 -8.68
N MET A 64 14.85 -7.52 -8.34
CA MET A 64 13.46 -7.80 -8.73
C MET A 64 12.49 -6.81 -8.09
N ALA A 65 12.68 -6.49 -6.80
CA ALA A 65 11.89 -5.47 -6.12
C ALA A 65 12.05 -4.10 -6.79
N ILE A 66 13.26 -3.70 -7.18
CA ILE A 66 13.51 -2.45 -7.91
C ILE A 66 12.81 -2.45 -9.26
N ILE A 67 12.81 -3.56 -10.01
CA ILE A 67 12.10 -3.65 -11.29
C ILE A 67 10.61 -3.36 -11.10
N VAL A 68 9.96 -3.97 -10.10
CA VAL A 68 8.54 -3.69 -9.80
C VAL A 68 8.34 -2.21 -9.44
N LEU A 69 9.18 -1.67 -8.54
CA LEU A 69 9.17 -0.27 -8.12
C LEU A 69 9.47 0.72 -9.27
N PHE A 70 10.10 0.26 -10.35
CA PHE A 70 10.36 1.05 -11.54
C PHE A 70 9.18 1.00 -12.52
N VAL A 71 8.71 -0.21 -12.81
CA VAL A 71 7.72 -0.49 -13.84
C VAL A 71 6.37 0.13 -13.53
N TYR A 72 5.93 0.16 -12.26
CA TYR A 72 4.60 0.69 -11.92
C TYR A 72 4.39 2.14 -12.37
N SER A 73 5.45 2.96 -12.41
CA SER A 73 5.32 4.36 -12.83
C SER A 73 4.91 4.50 -14.30
N TYR A 74 5.11 3.47 -15.11
CA TYR A 74 4.77 3.46 -16.53
C TYR A 74 3.38 2.87 -16.82
N THR A 75 2.82 2.06 -15.93
CA THR A 75 1.64 1.23 -16.25
C THR A 75 0.39 2.03 -16.59
N LYS A 76 0.23 3.21 -16.00
CA LYS A 76 -0.88 4.13 -16.32
C LYS A 76 -0.90 4.62 -17.77
N ARG A 77 0.17 4.41 -18.55
CA ARG A 77 0.25 4.79 -19.97
C ARG A 77 -0.36 3.76 -20.91
N PHE A 78 -0.67 2.55 -20.43
CA PHE A 78 -1.17 1.48 -21.29
C PHE A 78 -2.17 0.53 -20.62
N THR A 79 -2.40 0.61 -19.30
CA THR A 79 -3.39 -0.24 -18.64
C THR A 79 -4.08 0.43 -17.46
N TRP A 80 -5.39 0.22 -17.37
CA TRP A 80 -6.23 0.59 -16.23
C TRP A 80 -5.90 -0.25 -14.99
N ALA A 81 -5.22 -1.39 -15.16
CA ALA A 81 -4.77 -2.25 -14.07
C ALA A 81 -3.56 -1.67 -13.31
N THR A 82 -3.17 -0.43 -13.58
CA THR A 82 -2.06 0.27 -12.90
C THR A 82 -2.20 0.26 -11.37
N HIS A 83 -3.43 0.28 -10.86
CA HIS A 83 -3.72 0.22 -9.42
C HIS A 83 -3.22 -1.07 -8.76
N PHE A 84 -3.30 -2.21 -9.46
CA PHE A 84 -2.78 -3.49 -8.97
C PHE A 84 -1.25 -3.56 -9.04
N VAL A 85 -0.62 -2.93 -10.04
CA VAL A 85 0.85 -2.92 -10.17
C VAL A 85 1.46 -1.98 -9.12
N LEU A 86 0.81 -0.85 -8.86
CA LEU A 86 1.10 -0.05 -7.67
C LEU A 86 0.94 -0.92 -6.43
N GLY A 87 -0.17 -1.66 -6.32
CA GLY A 87 -0.45 -2.61 -5.23
C GLY A 87 0.69 -3.58 -4.96
N LEU A 88 1.18 -4.21 -6.03
CA LEU A 88 2.30 -5.13 -6.02
C LEU A 88 3.61 -4.46 -5.55
N SER A 89 3.79 -3.19 -5.90
CA SER A 89 4.93 -2.40 -5.44
C SER A 89 4.89 -2.18 -3.93
N LEU A 90 3.71 -1.93 -3.36
CA LEU A 90 3.56 -1.74 -1.91
C LEU A 90 3.61 -3.08 -1.15
N SER A 91 3.10 -4.17 -1.73
CA SER A 91 3.14 -5.50 -1.09
C SER A 91 4.57 -6.02 -0.88
N ALA A 92 5.55 -5.45 -1.60
CA ALA A 92 6.96 -5.72 -1.33
C ALA A 92 7.38 -5.34 0.10
N ALA A 93 6.68 -4.42 0.78
CA ALA A 93 6.98 -4.04 2.15
C ALA A 93 6.74 -5.17 3.18
N PRO A 94 5.52 -5.74 3.34
CA PRO A 94 5.31 -6.84 4.27
C PRO A 94 6.04 -8.13 3.86
N ILE A 95 6.07 -8.45 2.56
CA ILE A 95 6.81 -9.63 2.06
C ILE A 95 8.31 -9.47 2.30
N GLY A 96 8.85 -8.28 2.02
CA GLY A 96 10.26 -7.97 2.26
C GLY A 96 10.62 -8.03 3.75
N ALA A 97 9.75 -7.52 4.63
CA ALA A 97 9.93 -7.62 6.08
C ALA A 97 9.94 -9.08 6.56
N TRP A 98 9.04 -9.92 6.04
CA TRP A 98 9.04 -11.35 6.34
C TRP A 98 10.36 -12.01 5.95
N ILE A 99 10.80 -11.82 4.71
CA ILE A 99 12.05 -12.40 4.19
C ILE A 99 13.26 -11.86 4.96
N ALA A 100 13.24 -10.58 5.34
CA ALA A 100 14.30 -9.95 6.12
C ALA A 100 14.51 -10.62 7.48
N ILE A 101 13.41 -10.95 8.16
CA ILE A 101 13.42 -11.54 9.50
C ILE A 101 13.64 -13.05 9.44
N LYS A 102 12.95 -13.76 8.53
CA LYS A 102 12.94 -15.23 8.46
C LYS A 102 14.11 -15.81 7.66
N GLY A 103 14.66 -15.04 6.71
CA GLY A 103 15.65 -15.55 5.76
C GLY A 103 15.09 -16.51 4.70
N SER A 104 13.76 -16.68 4.65
CA SER A 104 13.03 -17.56 3.73
C SER A 104 11.76 -16.88 3.20
N PHE A 105 11.21 -17.43 2.12
CA PHE A 105 9.87 -17.08 1.65
C PHE A 105 8.92 -18.23 1.99
N ASP A 106 7.97 -17.95 2.88
CA ASP A 106 7.02 -18.95 3.38
C ASP A 106 5.62 -18.61 2.83
N PRO A 107 4.85 -19.57 2.29
CA PRO A 107 3.54 -19.28 1.69
C PRO A 107 2.54 -18.57 2.60
N GLU A 108 2.72 -18.66 3.91
CA GLU A 108 1.90 -18.01 4.95
C GLU A 108 1.88 -16.48 4.83
N ILE A 109 2.89 -15.84 4.21
CA ILE A 109 2.89 -14.38 4.00
C ILE A 109 2.06 -13.94 2.77
N ILE A 110 1.71 -14.87 1.88
CA ILE A 110 1.01 -14.56 0.62
C ILE A 110 -0.33 -13.84 0.87
N PRO A 111 -1.19 -14.28 1.81
CA PRO A 111 -2.44 -13.57 2.09
C PRO A 111 -2.22 -12.12 2.49
N MET A 112 -1.20 -11.80 3.30
CA MET A 112 -0.85 -10.42 3.64
C MET A 112 -0.40 -9.62 2.42
N GLY A 113 0.45 -10.22 1.57
CA GLY A 113 0.88 -9.61 0.32
C GLY A 113 -0.30 -9.24 -0.58
N ILE A 114 -1.20 -10.19 -0.83
CA ILE A 114 -2.39 -9.97 -1.65
C ILE A 114 -3.36 -8.97 -0.99
N ALA A 115 -3.50 -9.00 0.33
CA ALA A 115 -4.31 -8.01 1.06
C ALA A 115 -3.83 -6.60 0.75
N VAL A 116 -2.50 -6.35 0.81
CA VAL A 116 -1.93 -5.03 0.49
C VAL A 116 -2.13 -4.64 -0.98
N ILE A 117 -2.05 -5.59 -1.91
CA ILE A 117 -2.32 -5.31 -3.33
C ILE A 117 -3.74 -4.79 -3.53
N PHE A 118 -4.73 -5.51 -3.00
CA PHE A 118 -6.14 -5.13 -3.15
C PHE A 118 -6.49 -3.90 -2.32
N TRP A 119 -5.88 -3.73 -1.15
CA TRP A 119 -6.09 -2.56 -0.33
C TRP A 119 -5.68 -1.30 -1.09
N LEU A 120 -4.45 -1.28 -1.59
CA LEU A 120 -3.95 -0.18 -2.39
C LEU A 120 -4.74 0.01 -3.68
N ALA A 121 -5.11 -1.07 -4.36
CA ALA A 121 -5.95 -0.94 -5.54
C ALA A 121 -7.31 -0.29 -5.24
N GLY A 122 -7.91 -0.59 -4.09
CA GLY A 122 -9.18 -0.01 -3.65
C GLY A 122 -9.07 1.48 -3.38
N PHE A 123 -8.15 1.90 -2.51
CA PHE A 123 -8.07 3.30 -2.16
C PHE A 123 -7.45 4.16 -3.29
N ASP A 124 -6.54 3.62 -4.10
CA ASP A 124 -5.99 4.33 -5.26
C ASP A 124 -7.05 4.49 -6.37
N THR A 125 -8.02 3.55 -6.46
CA THR A 125 -9.20 3.73 -7.30
C THR A 125 -10.05 4.91 -6.83
N LEU A 126 -10.26 5.07 -5.51
CA LEU A 126 -10.96 6.23 -4.96
C LEU A 126 -10.18 7.53 -5.22
N TYR A 127 -8.86 7.50 -5.05
CA TYR A 127 -7.99 8.65 -5.29
C TYR A 127 -8.04 9.13 -6.74
N ALA A 128 -8.00 8.19 -7.70
CA ALA A 128 -8.05 8.48 -9.12
C ALA A 128 -9.38 9.10 -9.59
N LEU A 129 -10.43 9.09 -8.76
CA LEU A 129 -11.68 9.82 -9.06
C LEU A 129 -11.44 11.34 -9.22
N GLN A 130 -10.37 11.89 -8.61
CA GLN A 130 -10.02 13.31 -8.73
C GLN A 130 -9.54 13.70 -10.13
N ASP A 131 -9.00 12.74 -10.89
CA ASP A 131 -8.29 13.01 -12.15
C ASP A 131 -9.07 12.53 -13.39
N ILE A 132 -10.32 12.09 -13.27
CA ILE A 132 -11.06 11.44 -14.38
C ILE A 132 -11.03 12.24 -15.68
N GLU A 133 -11.37 13.53 -15.61
CA GLU A 133 -11.43 14.38 -16.81
C GLU A 133 -10.05 14.67 -17.40
N PHE A 134 -9.04 14.80 -16.52
CA PHE A 134 -7.66 14.90 -16.95
C PHE A 134 -7.19 13.60 -17.62
N ASP A 135 -7.42 12.46 -17.00
CA ASP A 135 -7.04 11.15 -17.50
C ASP A 135 -7.66 10.86 -18.88
N LYS A 136 -8.94 11.20 -19.07
CA LYS A 136 -9.62 11.10 -20.38
C LYS A 136 -8.95 11.96 -21.45
N SER A 137 -8.67 13.23 -21.14
CA SER A 137 -8.10 14.17 -22.13
C SER A 137 -6.64 13.89 -22.47
N TYR A 138 -5.86 13.35 -21.52
CA TYR A 138 -4.45 13.02 -21.69
C TYR A 138 -4.15 11.56 -22.06
N GLY A 139 -5.18 10.73 -22.21
CA GLY A 139 -5.03 9.31 -22.55
C GLY A 139 -4.35 8.50 -21.44
N ILE A 140 -4.57 8.87 -20.18
CA ILE A 140 -4.09 8.12 -19.01
C ILE A 140 -5.13 7.06 -18.65
N TYR A 141 -4.66 5.85 -18.39
CA TYR A 141 -5.51 4.72 -18.05
C TYR A 141 -5.63 4.58 -16.54
N SER A 142 -6.87 4.61 -16.06
CA SER A 142 -7.23 4.34 -14.67
C SER A 142 -8.58 3.62 -14.60
N ILE A 143 -8.90 2.98 -13.46
CA ILE A 143 -10.20 2.34 -13.26
C ILE A 143 -11.35 3.36 -13.39
N PRO A 144 -11.29 4.54 -12.74
CA PRO A 144 -12.30 5.59 -12.94
C PRO A 144 -12.45 6.05 -14.38
N GLN A 145 -11.33 6.26 -15.08
CA GLN A 145 -11.36 6.69 -16.49
C GLN A 145 -12.03 5.65 -17.39
N LYS A 146 -11.77 4.36 -17.17
CA LYS A 146 -12.28 3.28 -18.02
C LYS A 146 -13.71 2.86 -17.68
N PHE A 147 -14.05 2.77 -16.40
CA PHE A 147 -15.31 2.18 -15.94
C PHE A 147 -16.32 3.21 -15.43
N GLY A 148 -15.92 4.47 -15.29
CA GLY A 148 -16.74 5.55 -14.74
C GLY A 148 -16.83 5.52 -13.20
N ILE A 149 -17.32 6.62 -12.63
CA ILE A 149 -17.35 6.85 -11.17
C ILE A 149 -18.09 5.72 -10.44
N LYS A 150 -19.31 5.40 -10.87
CA LYS A 150 -20.16 4.38 -10.22
C LYS A 150 -19.48 3.02 -10.11
N ASN A 151 -18.93 2.52 -11.22
CA ASN A 151 -18.27 1.22 -11.23
C ASN A 151 -16.93 1.24 -10.51
N ALA A 152 -16.19 2.35 -10.56
CA ALA A 152 -14.97 2.52 -9.77
C ALA A 152 -15.24 2.44 -8.26
N LEU A 153 -16.31 3.07 -7.78
CA LEU A 153 -16.74 2.96 -6.37
C LEU A 153 -17.12 1.52 -6.00
N ILE A 154 -17.82 0.80 -6.89
CA ILE A 154 -18.16 -0.62 -6.66
C ILE A 154 -16.89 -1.48 -6.61
N LEU A 155 -15.96 -1.30 -7.56
CA LEU A 155 -14.69 -2.02 -7.61
C LEU A 155 -13.85 -1.74 -6.36
N ALA A 156 -13.76 -0.49 -5.91
CA ALA A 156 -13.05 -0.14 -4.68
C ALA A 156 -13.63 -0.86 -3.45
N ARG A 157 -14.96 -0.96 -3.34
CA ARG A 157 -15.62 -1.75 -2.27
C ARG A 157 -15.26 -3.23 -2.35
N LEU A 158 -15.28 -3.81 -3.55
CA LEU A 158 -14.91 -5.21 -3.75
C LEU A 158 -13.44 -5.45 -3.37
N PHE A 159 -12.54 -4.54 -3.71
CA PHE A 159 -11.12 -4.67 -3.35
C PHE A 159 -10.90 -4.55 -1.84
N HIS A 160 -11.59 -3.63 -1.16
CA HIS A 160 -11.53 -3.54 0.31
C HIS A 160 -12.19 -4.75 1.00
N LEU A 161 -13.23 -5.33 0.41
CA LEU A 161 -13.80 -6.59 0.89
C LEU A 161 -12.81 -7.75 0.77
N VAL A 162 -12.12 -7.88 -0.37
CA VAL A 162 -11.05 -8.89 -0.56
C VAL A 162 -9.93 -8.68 0.45
N THR A 163 -9.51 -7.42 0.65
CA THR A 163 -8.53 -7.05 1.67
C THR A 163 -8.97 -7.54 3.05
N PHE A 164 -10.20 -7.23 3.45
CA PHE A 164 -10.72 -7.61 4.75
C PHE A 164 -10.76 -9.12 4.94
N ILE A 165 -11.23 -9.89 3.95
CA ILE A 165 -11.23 -11.36 3.98
C ILE A 165 -9.80 -11.91 4.16
N LEU A 166 -8.82 -11.33 3.47
CA LEU A 166 -7.43 -11.75 3.59
C LEU A 166 -6.82 -11.37 4.95
N LEU A 167 -7.20 -10.23 5.54
CA LEU A 167 -6.81 -9.91 6.92
C LEU A 167 -7.43 -10.88 7.94
N ILE A 168 -8.69 -11.27 7.77
CA ILE A 168 -9.30 -12.35 8.57
C ILE A 168 -8.52 -13.65 8.40
N THR A 169 -8.15 -13.99 7.16
CA THR A 169 -7.36 -15.19 6.85
C THR A 169 -6.00 -15.17 7.55
N ASN A 170 -5.31 -14.03 7.59
CA ASN A 170 -4.06 -13.87 8.36
C ASN A 170 -4.27 -14.13 9.86
N GLY A 171 -5.34 -13.60 10.45
CA GLY A 171 -5.67 -13.83 11.86
C GLY A 171 -5.84 -15.32 12.20
N ILE A 172 -6.47 -16.08 11.29
CA ILE A 172 -6.65 -17.53 11.43
C ILE A 172 -5.31 -18.26 11.26
N LEU A 173 -4.57 -17.97 10.18
CA LEU A 173 -3.30 -18.65 9.87
C LEU A 173 -2.26 -18.47 10.97
N PHE A 174 -2.13 -17.25 11.51
CA PHE A 174 -1.19 -16.93 12.58
C PHE A 174 -1.75 -17.17 13.98
N LYS A 175 -2.96 -17.75 14.09
CA LYS A 175 -3.63 -18.08 15.37
C LYS A 175 -3.70 -16.88 16.32
N LEU A 176 -4.02 -15.71 15.79
CA LEU A 176 -4.10 -14.47 16.56
C LEU A 176 -5.32 -14.48 17.48
N GLY A 177 -5.15 -13.83 18.63
CA GLY A 177 -6.09 -13.76 19.74
C GLY A 177 -7.05 -12.59 19.67
N ILE A 178 -7.71 -12.36 20.81
CA ILE A 178 -8.87 -11.47 20.93
C ILE A 178 -8.56 -10.02 20.53
N PHE A 179 -7.35 -9.53 20.79
CA PHE A 179 -7.01 -8.14 20.45
C PHE A 179 -6.99 -7.94 18.93
N TYR A 180 -6.43 -8.89 18.18
CA TYR A 180 -6.49 -8.83 16.73
C TYR A 180 -7.93 -8.79 16.20
N TRP A 181 -8.80 -9.65 16.73
CA TRP A 181 -10.21 -9.72 16.31
C TRP A 181 -11.00 -8.44 16.63
N ILE A 182 -10.72 -7.79 17.76
CA ILE A 182 -11.28 -6.45 18.06
C ILE A 182 -10.80 -5.44 17.01
N GLY A 183 -9.50 -5.46 16.66
CA GLY A 183 -8.95 -4.64 15.60
C GLY A 183 -9.66 -4.85 14.26
N MET A 184 -9.98 -6.10 13.90
CA MET A 184 -10.72 -6.42 12.68
C MET A 184 -12.14 -5.86 12.67
N ILE A 185 -12.85 -5.86 13.80
CA ILE A 185 -14.18 -5.22 13.91
C ILE A 185 -14.08 -3.71 13.64
N ILE A 186 -13.05 -3.05 14.20
CA ILE A 186 -12.81 -1.62 13.98
C ILE A 186 -12.45 -1.36 12.51
N VAL A 187 -11.58 -2.17 11.91
CA VAL A 187 -11.22 -2.07 10.49
C VAL A 187 -12.45 -2.21 9.58
N ALA A 188 -13.35 -3.15 9.87
CA ALA A 188 -14.61 -3.28 9.12
C ALA A 188 -15.45 -2.00 9.19
N GLY A 189 -15.58 -1.41 10.39
CA GLY A 189 -16.26 -0.13 10.58
C GLY A 189 -15.60 1.02 9.82
N LEU A 190 -14.26 1.08 9.80
CA LEU A 190 -13.51 2.09 9.07
C LEU A 190 -13.68 1.96 7.56
N PHE A 191 -13.68 0.75 7.00
CA PHE A 191 -13.97 0.56 5.57
C PHE A 191 -15.40 0.97 5.21
N ILE A 192 -16.38 0.62 6.04
CA ILE A 192 -17.78 1.07 5.82
C ILE A 192 -17.85 2.60 5.85
N TYR A 193 -17.16 3.22 6.80
CA TYR A 193 -17.13 4.67 6.93
C TYR A 193 -16.44 5.34 5.74
N GLU A 194 -15.26 4.89 5.31
CA GLU A 194 -14.54 5.37 4.11
C GLU A 194 -15.45 5.38 2.88
N HIS A 195 -16.14 4.26 2.63
CA HIS A 195 -17.05 4.12 1.49
C HIS A 195 -18.35 4.91 1.64
N SER A 196 -18.71 5.33 2.86
CA SER A 196 -19.85 6.22 3.10
C SER A 196 -19.53 7.70 2.81
N LEU A 197 -18.24 8.08 2.90
CA LEU A 197 -17.77 9.44 2.67
C LEU A 197 -17.74 9.84 1.19
N VAL A 198 -17.63 8.86 0.30
CA VAL A 198 -17.51 9.08 -1.15
C VAL A 198 -18.79 8.62 -1.85
N LYS A 199 -19.47 9.56 -2.50
CA LYS A 199 -20.70 9.27 -3.27
C LYS A 199 -20.48 9.64 -4.73
N GLU A 200 -21.24 8.99 -5.61
CA GLU A 200 -21.15 9.22 -7.06
C GLU A 200 -21.30 10.69 -7.45
N HIS A 201 -22.14 11.44 -6.72
CA HIS A 201 -22.41 12.86 -6.97
C HIS A 201 -21.74 13.81 -5.97
N ASP A 202 -20.96 13.27 -5.02
CA ASP A 202 -20.26 14.08 -4.02
C ASP A 202 -18.88 13.49 -3.72
N LEU A 203 -17.88 14.12 -4.34
CA LEU A 203 -16.47 13.79 -4.23
C LEU A 203 -15.71 14.75 -3.29
N SER A 204 -16.42 15.64 -2.58
CA SER A 204 -15.82 16.69 -1.73
C SER A 204 -14.96 16.15 -0.58
N ARG A 205 -15.18 14.88 -0.19
CA ARG A 205 -14.50 14.23 0.93
C ARG A 205 -13.47 13.18 0.49
N LEU A 206 -13.09 13.16 -0.79
CA LEU A 206 -12.12 12.19 -1.31
C LEU A 206 -10.79 12.19 -0.55
N ASP A 207 -10.27 13.35 -0.18
CA ASP A 207 -8.98 13.43 0.55
C ASP A 207 -9.09 12.84 1.96
N ILE A 208 -10.22 13.00 2.64
CA ILE A 208 -10.46 12.41 3.96
C ILE A 208 -10.60 10.89 3.84
N ALA A 209 -11.38 10.43 2.87
CA ALA A 209 -11.56 9.00 2.59
C ALA A 209 -10.22 8.35 2.24
N PHE A 210 -9.42 8.98 1.37
CA PHE A 210 -8.14 8.43 0.95
C PHE A 210 -7.05 8.54 2.04
N PHE A 211 -6.68 9.74 2.49
CA PHE A 211 -5.49 9.89 3.36
C PHE A 211 -5.77 9.48 4.81
N ASN A 212 -6.84 9.99 5.41
CA ASN A 212 -7.07 9.81 6.84
C ASN A 212 -7.54 8.38 7.16
N MET A 213 -8.48 7.85 6.39
CA MET A 213 -9.02 6.51 6.69
C MET A 213 -7.99 5.42 6.49
N ASN A 214 -7.21 5.46 5.41
CA ASN A 214 -6.17 4.46 5.18
C ASN A 214 -5.03 4.56 6.22
N GLY A 215 -4.74 5.77 6.72
CA GLY A 215 -3.88 5.96 7.88
C GLY A 215 -4.45 5.30 9.16
N TYR A 216 -5.72 5.55 9.47
CA TYR A 216 -6.39 4.95 10.64
C TYR A 216 -6.50 3.43 10.55
N ILE A 217 -6.82 2.88 9.38
CA ILE A 217 -6.88 1.43 9.15
C ILE A 217 -5.49 0.82 9.37
N SER A 218 -4.42 1.42 8.82
CA SER A 218 -3.03 0.95 9.00
C SER A 218 -2.61 0.94 10.46
N ILE A 219 -2.86 2.04 11.17
CA ILE A 219 -2.52 2.15 12.60
C ILE A 219 -3.34 1.15 13.42
N THR A 220 -4.62 0.96 13.10
CA THR A 220 -5.49 -0.01 13.79
C THR A 220 -4.96 -1.43 13.61
N VAL A 221 -4.68 -1.85 12.36
CA VAL A 221 -4.12 -3.18 12.09
C VAL A 221 -2.80 -3.37 12.85
N PHE A 222 -1.90 -2.38 12.82
CA PHE A 222 -0.62 -2.45 13.51
C PHE A 222 -0.77 -2.56 15.04
N ILE A 223 -1.49 -1.63 15.67
CA ILE A 223 -1.63 -1.57 17.13
C ILE A 223 -2.30 -2.83 17.67
N PHE A 224 -3.41 -3.27 17.09
CA PHE A 224 -4.13 -4.43 17.60
C PHE A 224 -3.37 -5.74 17.36
N THR A 225 -2.62 -5.87 16.28
CA THR A 225 -1.71 -7.01 16.07
C THR A 225 -0.57 -7.00 17.09
N LEU A 226 0.03 -5.83 17.35
CA LEU A 226 1.10 -5.69 18.35
C LEU A 226 0.60 -5.99 19.77
N MET A 227 -0.57 -5.47 20.14
CA MET A 227 -1.20 -5.75 21.43
C MET A 227 -1.46 -7.24 21.62
N ASP A 228 -1.95 -7.91 20.57
CA ASP A 228 -2.18 -9.36 20.61
C ASP A 228 -0.89 -10.14 20.81
N TYR A 229 0.16 -9.79 20.04
CA TYR A 229 1.48 -10.40 20.18
C TYR A 229 2.06 -10.22 21.59
N LEU A 230 2.02 -9.00 22.13
CA LEU A 230 2.51 -8.71 23.48
C LEU A 230 1.70 -9.45 24.54
N HIS A 231 0.37 -9.52 24.39
CA HIS A 231 -0.48 -10.27 25.30
C HIS A 231 -0.14 -11.77 25.32
N MET A 232 0.01 -12.38 24.15
CA MET A 232 0.39 -13.80 24.03
C MET A 232 1.79 -14.06 24.62
N PHE A 233 2.75 -13.17 24.34
CA PHE A 233 4.11 -13.27 24.86
C PHE A 233 4.13 -13.25 26.40
N ILE A 234 3.46 -12.27 27.02
CA ILE A 234 3.37 -12.15 28.48
C ILE A 234 2.66 -13.37 29.10
N LYS A 235 1.57 -13.83 28.48
CA LYS A 235 0.83 -15.01 28.95
C LYS A 235 1.72 -16.26 28.96
N ASN A 236 2.54 -16.45 27.93
CA ASN A 236 3.44 -17.60 27.83
C ASN A 236 4.57 -17.54 28.88
N LEU A 237 5.12 -16.36 29.14
CA LEU A 237 6.12 -16.16 30.21
C LEU A 237 5.55 -16.52 31.59
N LEU A 238 4.35 -16.05 31.93
CA LEU A 238 3.72 -16.34 33.21
C LEU A 238 3.41 -17.83 33.39
N ILE A 239 2.96 -18.51 32.34
CA ILE A 239 2.73 -19.97 32.37
C ILE A 239 4.04 -20.71 32.62
N GLN A 240 5.13 -20.27 31.99
CA GLN A 240 6.44 -20.89 32.16
C GLN A 240 6.98 -20.68 33.58
N GLU A 241 6.82 -19.50 34.19
CA GLU A 241 7.17 -19.26 35.59
C GLU A 241 6.38 -20.15 36.56
N ILE A 242 5.06 -20.29 36.34
CA ILE A 242 4.23 -21.19 37.16
C ILE A 242 4.69 -22.65 37.04
N TYR A 243 5.08 -23.09 35.84
CA TYR A 243 5.59 -24.46 35.63
C TYR A 243 6.93 -24.71 36.34
N TYR A 244 7.78 -23.69 36.52
CA TYR A 244 9.02 -23.82 37.30
C TYR A 244 8.79 -23.74 38.82
N LEU A 245 7.63 -23.26 39.27
CA LEU A 245 7.26 -23.13 40.69
C LEU A 245 6.49 -24.35 41.23
N ILE A 246 6.04 -25.27 40.36
CA ILE A 246 5.34 -26.52 40.68
C ILE A 246 6.30 -27.69 40.49
#